data_AF-A0A2N5XQG1-F1
#
_entry.id   AF-A0A2N5XQG1-F1
#
_cell.length_a   1.000
_cell.length_b   1.000
_cell.length_c   1.000
_cell.angle_alpha   90.00
_cell.angle_beta   90.00
_cell.angle_gamma   90.00
#
_symmetry.space_group_name_H-M   'P 1'
#
loop_
_entity.id
_entity.type
_entity.pdbx_description
1 polymer ?
#
loop_
_entity_poly.entity_id
_entity_poly.type
_entity_poly.pdbx_seq_one_letter_code
_entity_poly.pdbx_strand_id
1 'polypeptide(L)'
;MNNTALASMLAGVAMSFTLVVPALAQDATKTEVNTKIDSHLNAAVEVVQQTGNLPNFNDQFKLIVTNSKNWLIREKPDAEKDIGPAVDAAAELYKDQTDSIARAAAVAWARYLKEDELKEVLAFFKTPAGQKFANYQPRILGETIKSIQDFSGLMTQAIVQEAKKTLNAKGHKFQ
;
A
#
# COMPACT_ATOMS: atom_id res chain seq x y z
N MET A 1 -12.19 -27.05 -43.33
CA MET A 1 -13.35 -27.05 -44.24
C MET A 1 -14.47 -26.30 -43.56
N ASN A 2 -14.99 -25.32 -44.29
CA ASN A 2 -15.90 -24.28 -43.83
C ASN A 2 -17.27 -24.84 -43.45
N ASN A 3 -18.00 -24.11 -42.60
CA ASN A 3 -19.36 -23.59 -42.90
C ASN A 3 -19.86 -22.78 -41.69
N THR A 4 -19.75 -21.45 -41.76
CA THR A 4 -20.83 -20.48 -42.08
C THR A 4 -21.68 -20.09 -40.88
N ALA A 5 -21.48 -18.83 -40.46
CA ALA A 5 -22.40 -18.06 -39.66
C ALA A 5 -23.73 -17.84 -40.40
N LEU A 6 -24.84 -17.83 -39.65
CA LEU A 6 -26.08 -17.17 -40.07
C LEU A 6 -26.73 -16.58 -38.83
N ALA A 7 -26.71 -15.24 -38.80
CA ALA A 7 -27.44 -14.41 -37.87
C ALA A 7 -28.94 -14.45 -38.20
N SER A 8 -29.77 -14.47 -37.17
CA SER A 8 -31.18 -14.15 -37.28
C SER A 8 -31.60 -13.35 -36.04
N MET A 9 -31.51 -12.03 -36.19
CA MET A 9 -32.28 -11.07 -35.42
C MET A 9 -33.68 -11.00 -36.02
N LEU A 10 -34.72 -11.29 -35.24
CA LEU A 10 -36.05 -10.74 -35.47
C LEU A 10 -36.63 -10.30 -34.12
N ALA A 11 -37.08 -9.05 -34.12
CA ALA A 11 -37.62 -8.32 -32.99
C ALA A 11 -38.92 -8.97 -32.48
N GLY A 12 -38.99 -9.18 -31.17
CA GLY A 12 -40.22 -9.46 -30.44
C GLY A 12 -40.49 -8.36 -29.44
N VAL A 13 -41.17 -7.29 -29.86
CA VAL A 13 -41.83 -6.35 -28.94
C VAL A 13 -43.11 -7.02 -28.48
N ALA A 14 -43.12 -7.52 -27.24
CA ALA A 14 -44.34 -7.93 -26.56
C ALA A 14 -44.52 -7.04 -25.33
N MET A 15 -45.37 -6.01 -25.48
CA MET A 15 -45.96 -5.28 -24.37
C MET A 15 -47.00 -6.16 -23.69
N SER A 16 -46.83 -6.45 -22.40
CA SER A 16 -47.92 -6.86 -21.53
C SER A 16 -47.68 -6.40 -20.09
N PHE A 17 -48.74 -5.84 -19.52
CA PHE A 17 -48.84 -5.10 -18.26
C PHE A 17 -48.34 -5.84 -17.01
N THR A 18 -47.51 -5.11 -16.26
CA THR A 18 -47.23 -5.07 -14.81
C THR A 18 -48.00 -5.97 -13.82
N LEU A 19 -47.24 -6.75 -13.04
CA LEU A 19 -47.32 -6.70 -11.59
C LEU A 19 -46.02 -6.06 -11.08
N VAL A 20 -46.14 -4.87 -10.51
CA VAL A 20 -45.06 -4.15 -9.84
C VAL A 20 -44.73 -4.89 -8.55
N VAL A 21 -43.58 -5.56 -8.51
CA VAL A 21 -42.94 -6.02 -7.27
C VAL A 21 -41.97 -4.91 -6.85
N PRO A 22 -41.98 -4.48 -5.57
CA PRO A 22 -41.27 -3.28 -5.15
C PRO A 22 -39.76 -3.44 -5.33
N ALA A 23 -39.15 -2.34 -5.76
CA ALA A 23 -37.73 -2.12 -6.03
C ALA A 23 -36.79 -2.27 -4.80
N LEU A 24 -37.13 -3.10 -3.81
CA LEU A 24 -36.33 -3.29 -2.58
C LEU A 24 -35.18 -4.29 -2.75
N ALA A 25 -35.12 -5.04 -3.86
CA ALA A 25 -34.05 -6.03 -4.09
C ALA A 25 -32.78 -5.44 -4.71
N GLN A 26 -32.82 -4.23 -5.31
CA GLN A 26 -31.65 -3.60 -5.91
C GLN A 26 -30.84 -2.73 -4.93
N ASP A 27 -31.41 -2.33 -3.80
CA ASP A 27 -30.72 -1.55 -2.76
C ASP A 27 -30.04 -2.40 -1.68
N ALA A 28 -30.51 -3.63 -1.44
CA ALA A 28 -29.89 -4.56 -0.49
C ALA A 28 -28.43 -4.89 -0.88
N THR A 29 -28.18 -5.09 -2.18
CA THR A 29 -26.84 -5.44 -2.69
C THR A 29 -25.86 -4.27 -2.61
N LYS A 30 -26.30 -3.02 -2.82
CA LYS A 30 -25.41 -1.85 -2.73
C LYS A 30 -25.09 -1.48 -1.28
N THR A 31 -26.08 -1.58 -0.39
CA THR A 31 -25.89 -1.29 1.04
C THR A 31 -25.04 -2.37 1.71
N GLU A 32 -25.25 -3.66 1.43
CA GLU A 32 -24.36 -4.72 1.95
C GLU A 32 -22.94 -4.65 1.40
N VAL A 33 -22.76 -4.36 0.11
CA VAL A 33 -21.43 -4.22 -0.50
C VAL A 33 -20.69 -3.02 0.08
N ASN A 34 -21.34 -1.86 0.24
CA ASN A 34 -20.73 -0.69 0.86
C ASN A 34 -20.42 -0.93 2.34
N THR A 35 -21.33 -1.54 3.11
CA THR A 35 -21.10 -1.89 4.52
C THR A 35 -19.96 -2.90 4.68
N LYS A 36 -19.81 -3.85 3.74
CA LYS A 36 -18.72 -4.83 3.72
C LYS A 36 -17.39 -4.23 3.28
N ILE A 37 -17.40 -3.26 2.35
CA ILE A 37 -16.21 -2.47 2.00
C ILE A 37 -15.72 -1.68 3.22
N ASP A 38 -16.66 -1.11 3.99
CA ASP A 38 -16.34 -0.39 5.23
C ASP A 38 -15.81 -1.33 6.33
N SER A 39 -16.38 -2.53 6.51
CA SER A 39 -15.87 -3.51 7.48
C SER A 39 -14.49 -4.05 7.11
N HIS A 40 -14.25 -4.29 5.83
CA HIS A 40 -12.97 -4.79 5.33
C HIS A 40 -11.84 -3.78 5.53
N LEU A 41 -12.06 -2.51 5.16
CA LEU A 41 -11.08 -1.46 5.40
C LEU A 41 -10.84 -1.23 6.89
N ASN A 42 -11.90 -1.27 7.72
CA ASN A 42 -11.74 -1.11 9.17
C ASN A 42 -10.93 -2.26 9.79
N ALA A 43 -11.11 -3.52 9.35
CA ALA A 43 -10.26 -4.63 9.78
C ALA A 43 -8.78 -4.39 9.43
N ALA A 44 -8.49 -3.81 8.26
CA ALA A 44 -7.14 -3.42 7.88
C ALA A 44 -6.59 -2.26 8.72
N VAL A 45 -7.42 -1.28 9.11
CA VAL A 45 -7.04 -0.19 10.02
C VAL A 45 -6.61 -0.75 11.37
N GLU A 46 -7.37 -1.71 11.92
CA GLU A 46 -7.03 -2.35 13.19
C GLU A 46 -5.68 -3.06 13.12
N VAL A 47 -5.39 -3.79 12.04
CA VAL A 47 -4.08 -4.43 11.82
C VAL A 47 -2.97 -3.39 11.82
N VAL A 48 -3.12 -2.34 11.00
CA VAL A 48 -2.11 -1.29 10.87
C VAL A 48 -1.82 -0.63 12.22
N GLN A 49 -2.87 -0.26 12.97
CA GLN A 49 -2.73 0.34 14.29
C GLN A 49 -2.03 -0.62 15.27
N GLN A 50 -2.35 -1.92 15.22
CA GLN A 50 -1.74 -2.93 16.08
C GLN A 50 -0.24 -3.13 15.77
N THR A 51 0.21 -2.92 14.54
CA THR A 51 1.64 -3.08 14.19
C THR A 51 2.55 -1.98 14.73
N GLY A 52 2.01 -0.81 15.08
CA GLY A 52 2.77 0.29 15.71
C GLY A 52 3.85 0.94 14.82
N ASN A 53 3.91 0.62 13.52
CA ASN A 53 4.98 1.02 12.62
C ASN A 53 4.69 2.30 11.82
N LEU A 54 3.60 3.00 12.13
CA LEU A 54 3.25 4.24 11.45
C LEU A 54 4.07 5.42 11.99
N PRO A 55 4.42 6.40 11.13
CA PRO A 55 4.98 7.65 11.61
C PRO A 55 3.99 8.35 12.54
N ASN A 56 4.52 9.08 13.53
CA ASN A 56 3.69 9.94 14.37
C ASN A 56 2.95 10.96 13.50
N PHE A 57 1.63 11.09 13.71
CA PHE A 57 0.80 11.99 12.91
C PHE A 57 1.31 13.43 12.92
N ASN A 58 1.68 13.97 14.08
CA ASN A 58 2.11 15.37 14.19
C ASN A 58 3.42 15.62 13.44
N ASP A 59 4.34 14.65 13.45
CA ASP A 59 5.60 14.78 12.72
C ASP A 59 5.38 14.71 11.21
N GLN A 60 4.55 13.76 10.76
CA GLN A 60 4.16 13.67 9.35
C GLN A 60 3.39 14.92 8.90
N PHE A 61 2.51 15.45 9.75
CA PHE A 61 1.72 16.64 9.46
C PHE A 61 2.60 17.88 9.31
N LYS A 62 3.59 18.08 10.18
CA LYS A 62 4.60 19.15 10.03
C LYS A 62 5.37 19.05 8.71
N LEU A 63 5.72 17.84 8.29
CA LEU A 63 6.37 17.60 7.01
C LEU A 63 5.44 17.97 5.83
N ILE A 64 4.16 17.60 5.90
CA ILE A 64 3.15 17.95 4.87
C ILE A 64 3.01 19.48 4.76
N VAL A 65 2.89 20.19 5.89
CA VAL A 65 2.82 21.66 5.93
C VAL A 65 4.06 22.28 5.31
N THR A 66 5.25 21.81 5.69
CA THR A 66 6.53 22.28 5.14
C THR A 66 6.62 22.06 3.63
N ASN A 67 6.24 20.86 3.16
CA ASN A 67 6.25 20.53 1.75
C ASN A 67 5.25 21.38 0.95
N SER A 68 4.10 21.71 1.54
CA SER A 68 3.08 22.57 0.93
C SER A 68 3.60 23.99 0.73
N LYS A 69 4.27 24.56 1.74
CA LYS A 69 4.96 25.87 1.63
C LYS A 69 6.00 25.84 0.51
N ASN A 70 6.89 24.84 0.52
CA ASN A 70 7.95 24.71 -0.48
C ASN A 70 7.40 24.55 -1.91
N TRP A 71 6.26 23.85 -2.06
CA TRP A 71 5.61 23.70 -3.35
C TRP A 71 5.06 25.03 -3.87
N LEU A 72 4.32 25.77 -3.03
CA LEU A 72 3.78 27.08 -3.41
C LEU A 72 4.86 28.13 -3.67
N ILE A 73 5.96 28.15 -2.89
CA ILE A 73 7.06 29.09 -3.12
C ILE A 73 7.71 28.84 -4.50
N ARG A 74 7.85 27.57 -4.91
CA ARG A 74 8.35 27.25 -6.26
C ARG A 74 7.38 27.68 -7.36
N GLU A 75 6.08 27.59 -7.11
CA GLU A 75 5.04 27.98 -8.06
C GLU A 75 4.89 29.51 -8.17
N LYS A 76 4.96 30.21 -7.04
CA LYS A 76 4.76 31.65 -6.89
C LYS A 76 5.80 32.30 -5.95
N PRO A 77 7.03 32.52 -6.42
CA PRO A 77 8.10 33.08 -5.60
C PRO A 77 7.81 34.51 -5.10
N ASP A 78 7.05 35.29 -5.86
CA ASP A 78 6.65 36.65 -5.52
C ASP A 78 5.69 36.74 -4.33
N ALA A 79 4.99 35.64 -4.01
CA ALA A 79 4.04 35.54 -2.90
C ALA A 79 4.65 34.91 -1.62
N GLU A 80 5.97 34.71 -1.55
CA GLU A 80 6.63 33.98 -0.45
C GLU A 80 6.23 34.48 0.95
N LYS A 81 6.09 35.80 1.13
CA LYS A 81 5.70 36.42 2.40
C LYS A 81 4.29 36.03 2.86
N ASP A 82 3.38 35.81 1.92
CA ASP A 82 1.97 35.51 2.19
C ASP A 82 1.70 34.00 2.23
N ILE A 83 2.53 33.19 1.57
CA ILE A 83 2.39 31.72 1.51
C ILE A 83 2.48 31.09 2.89
N GLY A 84 3.43 31.50 3.73
CA GLY A 84 3.60 30.94 5.07
C GLY A 84 2.32 31.00 5.92
N PRO A 85 1.80 32.21 6.18
CA PRO A 85 0.54 32.40 6.92
C PRO A 85 -0.66 31.71 6.27
N ALA A 86 -0.78 31.75 4.94
CA ALA A 86 -1.89 31.11 4.24
C ALA A 86 -1.89 29.58 4.42
N VAL A 87 -0.72 28.94 4.30
CA VAL A 87 -0.57 27.50 4.51
C VAL A 87 -0.81 27.13 5.97
N ASP A 88 -0.31 27.92 6.93
CA ASP A 88 -0.51 27.65 8.36
C ASP A 88 -1.99 27.75 8.74
N ALA A 89 -2.71 28.77 8.24
CA ALA A 89 -4.15 28.90 8.44
C ALA A 89 -4.93 27.73 7.80
N ALA A 90 -4.54 27.28 6.61
CA ALA A 90 -5.16 26.12 5.97
C ALA A 90 -4.88 24.82 6.73
N ALA A 91 -3.68 24.67 7.30
CA ALA A 91 -3.28 23.49 8.06
C ALA A 91 -4.12 23.29 9.34
N GLU A 92 -4.56 24.38 9.98
CA GLU A 92 -5.39 24.30 11.19
C GLU A 92 -6.67 23.49 10.99
N LEU A 93 -7.21 23.47 9.76
CA LEU A 93 -8.40 22.70 9.39
C LEU A 93 -8.20 21.18 9.42
N TYR A 94 -6.95 20.69 9.43
CA TYR A 94 -6.60 19.27 9.29
C TYR A 94 -5.85 18.70 10.49
N LYS A 95 -5.54 19.50 11.51
CA LYS A 95 -4.68 19.11 12.63
C LYS A 95 -5.21 17.96 13.50
N ASP A 96 -6.53 17.72 13.48
CA ASP A 96 -7.18 16.71 14.31
C ASP A 96 -7.45 15.39 13.55
N GLN A 97 -6.93 15.24 12.32
CA GLN A 97 -7.14 14.04 11.48
C GLN A 97 -6.16 12.89 11.82
N THR A 98 -6.00 12.55 13.10
CA THR A 98 -4.98 11.59 13.57
C THR A 98 -5.12 10.19 12.97
N ASP A 99 -6.34 9.76 12.66
CA ASP A 99 -6.61 8.43 12.09
C ASP A 99 -6.34 8.34 10.59
N SER A 100 -6.10 9.48 9.92
CA SER A 100 -5.94 9.55 8.46
C SER A 100 -4.76 8.72 7.95
N ILE A 101 -3.65 8.69 8.67
CA ILE A 101 -2.45 7.91 8.29
C ILE A 101 -2.73 6.42 8.37
N ALA A 102 -3.41 5.97 9.43
CA ALA A 102 -3.77 4.56 9.58
C ALA A 102 -4.73 4.11 8.48
N ARG A 103 -5.75 4.93 8.17
CA ARG A 103 -6.67 4.67 7.07
C ARG A 103 -5.96 4.65 5.71
N ALA A 104 -5.04 5.59 5.46
CA ALA A 104 -4.27 5.62 4.23
C ALA A 104 -3.39 4.37 4.06
N ALA A 105 -2.72 3.94 5.13
CA ALA A 105 -1.89 2.73 5.11
C ALA A 105 -2.73 1.44 5.00
N ALA A 106 -3.91 1.39 5.62
CA ALA A 106 -4.81 0.25 5.60
C ALA A 106 -5.27 -0.14 4.19
N VAL A 107 -5.34 0.81 3.25
CA VAL A 107 -5.66 0.53 1.84
C VAL A 107 -4.70 -0.48 1.23
N ALA A 108 -3.41 -0.46 1.62
CA ALA A 108 -2.44 -1.44 1.13
C ALA A 108 -2.75 -2.86 1.64
N TRP A 109 -3.13 -2.98 2.92
CA TRP A 109 -3.45 -4.27 3.54
C TRP A 109 -4.77 -4.84 3.00
N ALA A 110 -5.82 -4.03 2.91
CA ALA A 110 -7.11 -4.42 2.35
C ALA A 110 -7.04 -4.83 0.88
N ARG A 111 -6.05 -4.35 0.12
CA ARG A 111 -5.83 -4.77 -1.27
C ARG A 111 -5.35 -6.22 -1.39
N TYR A 112 -4.55 -6.69 -0.44
CA TYR A 112 -3.87 -7.99 -0.54
C TYR A 112 -4.47 -9.08 0.33
N LEU A 113 -5.20 -8.71 1.39
CA LEU A 113 -5.78 -9.64 2.34
C LEU A 113 -7.28 -9.48 2.40
N LYS A 114 -8.00 -10.59 2.48
CA LYS A 114 -9.44 -10.62 2.76
C LYS A 114 -9.72 -10.24 4.21
N GLU A 115 -10.98 -9.94 4.53
CA GLU A 115 -11.38 -9.51 5.87
C GLU A 115 -11.11 -10.58 6.95
N ASP A 116 -11.36 -11.86 6.66
CA ASP A 116 -11.05 -12.98 7.55
C ASP A 116 -9.55 -13.13 7.79
N GLU A 117 -8.75 -13.06 6.72
CA GLU A 117 -7.28 -13.09 6.80
C GLU A 117 -6.73 -11.90 7.62
N LEU A 118 -7.30 -10.71 7.48
CA LEU A 118 -6.95 -9.53 8.28
C LEU A 118 -7.24 -9.75 9.77
N LYS A 119 -8.36 -10.39 10.12
CA LYS A 119 -8.70 -10.71 11.51
C LYS A 119 -7.73 -11.73 12.11
N GLU A 120 -7.31 -12.73 11.34
CA GLU A 120 -6.29 -13.70 11.77
C GLU A 120 -4.93 -13.02 12.01
N VAL A 121 -4.52 -12.15 11.08
CA VAL A 121 -3.29 -11.35 11.21
C VAL A 121 -3.34 -10.44 12.43
N LEU A 122 -4.48 -9.78 12.66
CA LEU A 122 -4.70 -8.97 13.87
C LEU A 122 -4.56 -9.80 15.14
N ALA A 123 -5.14 -11.00 15.17
CA ALA A 123 -5.03 -11.91 16.32
C ALA A 123 -3.58 -12.30 16.59
N PHE A 124 -2.79 -12.59 15.54
CA PHE A 124 -1.35 -12.83 15.68
C PHE A 124 -0.62 -11.62 16.25
N PHE A 125 -0.84 -10.42 15.70
CA PHE A 125 -0.17 -9.21 16.17
C PHE A 125 -0.57 -8.82 17.59
N LYS A 126 -1.71 -9.27 18.12
CA LYS A 126 -2.07 -9.09 19.54
C LYS A 126 -1.24 -9.97 20.50
N THR A 127 -0.54 -10.99 20.01
CA THR A 127 0.34 -11.83 20.85
C THR A 127 1.66 -11.13 21.19
N PRO A 128 2.36 -11.50 22.28
CA PRO A 128 3.68 -10.94 22.59
C PRO A 128 4.71 -11.16 21.47
N ALA A 129 4.68 -12.33 20.83
CA ALA A 129 5.56 -12.64 19.71
C ALA A 129 5.22 -11.80 18.47
N GLY A 130 3.93 -11.61 18.16
CA GLY A 130 3.47 -10.78 17.06
C GLY A 130 3.88 -9.32 17.23
N GLN A 131 3.71 -8.75 18.42
CA GLN A 131 4.19 -7.40 18.74
C GLN A 131 5.70 -7.27 18.57
N LYS A 132 6.47 -8.24 19.09
CA LYS A 132 7.93 -8.25 18.92
C LYS A 132 8.31 -8.35 17.44
N PHE A 133 7.62 -9.17 16.66
CA PHE A 133 7.85 -9.29 15.22
C PHE A 133 7.58 -7.98 14.50
N ALA A 134 6.42 -7.33 14.73
CA ALA A 134 6.07 -6.06 14.11
C ALA A 134 7.13 -4.98 14.36
N ASN A 135 7.57 -4.84 15.61
CA ASN A 135 8.56 -3.82 16.01
C ASN A 135 9.95 -4.05 15.41
N TYR A 136 10.37 -5.32 15.28
CA TYR A 136 11.72 -5.66 14.80
C TYR A 136 11.78 -5.93 13.29
N GLN A 137 10.65 -6.10 12.60
CA GLN A 137 10.62 -6.47 11.19
C GLN A 137 11.44 -5.52 10.29
N PRO A 138 11.34 -4.18 10.40
CA PRO A 138 12.15 -3.29 9.55
C PRO A 138 13.65 -3.51 9.75
N ARG A 139 14.08 -3.75 10.99
CA ARG A 139 15.48 -4.01 11.34
C ARG A 139 15.94 -5.36 10.81
N ILE A 140 15.15 -6.41 11.01
CA ILE A 140 15.45 -7.77 10.53
C ILE A 140 15.61 -7.78 9.01
N LEU A 141 14.71 -7.12 8.27
CA LEU A 141 14.80 -7.03 6.81
C LEU A 141 16.06 -6.28 6.37
N GLY A 142 16.39 -5.16 7.03
CA GLY A 142 17.62 -4.42 6.75
C GLY A 142 18.89 -5.24 7.01
N GLU A 143 18.96 -5.92 8.15
CA GLU A 143 20.08 -6.80 8.50
C GLU A 143 20.20 -7.98 7.53
N THR A 144 19.07 -8.57 7.11
CA THR A 144 19.04 -9.67 6.14
C THR A 144 19.62 -9.25 4.80
N ILE A 145 19.21 -8.10 4.25
CA ILE A 145 19.74 -7.58 2.99
C ILE A 145 21.25 -7.34 3.10
N LYS A 146 21.70 -6.75 4.21
CA LYS A 146 23.13 -6.54 4.46
C LYS A 146 23.90 -7.87 4.48
N SER A 147 23.41 -8.89 5.19
CA SER A 147 24.06 -10.19 5.25
C SER A 147 24.18 -10.86 3.86
N ILE A 148 23.15 -10.73 3.01
CA ILE A 148 23.18 -11.24 1.63
C ILE A 148 24.25 -10.51 0.81
N GLN A 149 24.39 -9.19 0.96
CA GLN A 149 25.41 -8.40 0.28
C GLN A 149 26.82 -8.81 0.73
N ASP A 150 27.03 -8.96 2.04
CA ASP A 150 28.31 -9.38 2.61
C ASP A 150 28.70 -10.79 2.10
N PHE A 151 27.77 -11.74 2.09
CA PHE A 151 27.97 -13.07 1.51
C PHE A 151 28.32 -13.02 0.02
N SER A 152 27.60 -12.21 -0.76
CA SER A 152 27.84 -12.06 -2.19
C SER A 152 29.24 -11.51 -2.47
N GLY A 153 29.73 -10.58 -1.65
CA GLY A 153 31.09 -10.06 -1.70
C GLY A 153 32.14 -11.15 -1.46
N LEU A 154 31.96 -11.97 -0.42
CA LEU A 154 32.86 -13.09 -0.12
C LEU A 154 32.89 -14.11 -1.25
N MET A 155 31.74 -14.50 -1.78
CA MET A 155 31.66 -15.46 -2.88
C MET A 155 32.29 -14.92 -4.16
N THR A 156 32.10 -13.65 -4.47
CA THR A 156 32.74 -12.99 -5.62
C THR A 156 34.26 -13.04 -5.47
N GLN A 157 34.79 -12.71 -4.29
CA GLN A 157 36.23 -12.79 -4.03
C GLN A 157 36.75 -14.22 -4.22
N ALA A 158 36.07 -15.22 -3.65
CA ALA A 158 36.47 -16.63 -3.79
C ALA A 158 36.50 -17.09 -5.25
N ILE A 159 35.45 -16.77 -6.02
CA ILE A 159 35.36 -17.11 -7.44
C ILE A 159 36.47 -16.41 -8.25
N VAL A 160 36.72 -15.13 -7.99
CA VAL A 160 37.79 -14.37 -8.65
C VAL A 160 39.16 -14.98 -8.35
N GLN A 161 39.43 -15.39 -7.11
CA GLN A 161 40.70 -16.01 -6.76
C GLN A 161 40.92 -17.34 -7.49
N GLU A 162 39.89 -18.20 -7.56
CA GLU A 162 40.00 -19.47 -8.29
C GLU A 162 40.12 -19.26 -9.81
N ALA A 163 39.39 -18.28 -10.36
CA ALA A 163 39.52 -17.90 -11.76
C ALA A 163 40.93 -17.37 -12.07
N LYS A 164 41.50 -16.50 -11.24
CA LYS A 164 42.88 -16.01 -11.37
C LYS A 164 43.88 -17.16 -11.36
N LYS A 165 43.75 -18.11 -10.44
CA LYS A 165 44.61 -19.31 -10.38
C LYS A 165 44.54 -20.12 -11.69
N THR A 166 43.33 -20.37 -12.18
CA THR A 166 43.10 -21.08 -13.44
C THR A 166 43.71 -20.35 -14.64
N LEU A 167 43.56 -19.02 -14.70
CA LEU A 167 44.09 -18.21 -15.78
C LEU A 167 45.63 -18.06 -15.72
N ASN A 168 46.20 -17.95 -14.52
CA ASN A 168 47.65 -17.99 -14.29
C ASN A 168 48.24 -19.31 -14.82
N ALA A 169 47.60 -20.45 -14.54
CA ALA A 169 48.02 -21.75 -15.08
C ALA A 169 47.95 -21.81 -16.63
N LYS A 170 47.13 -20.98 -17.27
CA LYS A 170 47.04 -20.83 -18.73
C LYS A 170 47.99 -19.76 -19.30
N GLY A 171 48.84 -19.15 -18.47
CA GLY A 171 49.83 -18.15 -18.88
C GLY A 171 49.37 -16.70 -18.82
N HIS A 172 48.15 -16.42 -18.40
CA HIS A 172 47.67 -15.05 -18.18
C HIS A 172 48.04 -14.59 -16.76
N LYS A 173 48.99 -13.67 -16.62
CA LYS A 173 49.51 -13.25 -15.31
C LYS A 173 48.58 -12.26 -14.60
N PHE A 174 48.06 -12.66 -13.45
CA PHE A 174 47.35 -11.80 -12.49
C PHE A 174 48.15 -11.74 -11.18
N GLN A 175 48.23 -10.55 -10.57
CA GLN A 175 48.69 -10.37 -9.20
C GLN A 175 47.69 -10.98 -8.20
#